data_AF-A0A2M7ISJ9-F1
#
_entry.id   AF-A0A2M7ISJ9-F1
#
_cell.length_a   1.000
_cell.length_b   1.000
_cell.length_c   1.000
_cell.angle_alpha   90.00
_cell.angle_beta   90.00
_cell.angle_gamma   90.00
#
_symmetry.space_group_name_H-M   'P 1'
#
loop_
_entity.id
_entity.type
_entity.pdbx_description
1 polymer ?
#
loop_
_entity_poly.entity_id
_entity_poly.type
_entity_poly.pdbx_seq_one_letter_code
_entity_poly.pdbx_strand_id
1 'polypeptide(L)' 'THKEWHFHMHFFPPLLRSASVKKYMVGYEMLAEPQRDITPEISAKVLRGLPNLHYKELKRSNKDV' A
#
# COMPACT_ATOMS: atom_id res chain seq x y z
N THR A 1 -24.98 -8.41 21.35
CA THR A 1 -24.11 -7.59 20.48
C THR A 1 -22.88 -7.22 21.24
N HIS A 2 -21.71 -7.40 20.64
CA HIS A 2 -20.40 -7.19 21.27
C HIS A 2 -19.90 -5.76 20.94
N LYS A 3 -19.88 -4.86 21.93
CA LYS A 3 -19.53 -3.43 21.73
C LYS A 3 -18.04 -3.19 21.48
N GLU A 4 -17.22 -4.18 21.83
CA GLU A 4 -15.78 -4.16 21.70
C GLU A 4 -15.29 -4.50 20.28
N TRP A 5 -16.18 -4.96 19.39
CA TRP A 5 -15.84 -5.34 18.02
C TRP A 5 -16.22 -4.24 17.03
N HIS A 6 -15.27 -3.89 16.17
CA HIS A 6 -15.47 -3.00 15.03
C HIS A 6 -15.03 -3.70 13.75
N PHE A 7 -15.88 -3.67 12.72
CA PHE A 7 -15.53 -4.18 11.41
C PHE A 7 -14.39 -3.35 10.80
N HIS A 8 -13.37 -4.03 10.27
CA HIS A 8 -12.22 -3.39 9.64
C HIS A 8 -11.59 -4.31 8.57
N MET A 9 -10.86 -3.72 7.63
CA MET A 9 -10.21 -4.42 6.52
C MET A 9 -8.71 -4.14 6.52
N HIS A 10 -7.90 -5.15 6.20
CA HIS A 10 -6.43 -5.05 6.13
C HIS A 10 -5.93 -5.35 4.71
N PHE A 11 -4.94 -4.58 4.26
CA PHE A 11 -4.29 -4.75 2.96
C PHE A 11 -2.77 -4.86 3.15
N PHE A 12 -2.16 -5.92 2.60
CA PHE A 12 -0.71 -6.19 2.72
C PHE A 12 -0.04 -6.32 1.33
N PRO A 13 0.04 -5.22 0.56
CA PRO A 13 0.68 -5.25 -0.77
C PRO A 13 2.21 -5.44 -0.64
N PRO A 14 2.85 -6.25 -1.51
CA PRO A 14 4.27 -6.59 -1.35
C PRO A 14 5.25 -5.61 -2.01
N LEU A 15 4.80 -4.71 -2.90
CA LEU A 15 5.70 -3.83 -3.67
C LEU A 15 6.29 -2.72 -2.80
N LEU A 16 7.60 -2.44 -2.95
CA LEU A 16 8.33 -1.53 -2.06
C LEU A 16 8.92 -0.30 -2.76
N ARG A 17 9.67 -0.50 -3.85
CA ARG A 17 10.40 0.61 -4.52
C ARG A 17 9.99 0.86 -5.97
N SER A 18 9.43 -0.15 -6.64
CA SER A 18 8.97 -0.06 -8.03
C SER A 18 8.00 -1.22 -8.31
N ALA A 19 7.46 -1.26 -9.54
CA ALA A 19 6.65 -2.38 -10.02
C ALA A 19 7.40 -3.73 -10.06
N SER A 20 8.74 -3.71 -10.06
CA SER A 20 9.59 -4.90 -10.10
C SER A 20 10.28 -5.24 -8.78
N VAL A 21 10.25 -4.35 -7.78
CA VAL A 21 10.97 -4.50 -6.51
C VAL A 21 10.00 -4.59 -5.33
N LYS A 22 9.96 -5.77 -4.69
CA LYS A 22 9.08 -6.11 -3.56
C LYS A 22 9.82 -6.27 -2.23
N LYS A 23 9.11 -6.11 -1.11
CA LYS A 23 9.54 -6.51 0.24
C LYS A 23 9.40 -8.03 0.37
N TYR A 24 10.44 -8.66 0.90
CA TYR A 24 10.43 -10.07 1.30
C TYR A 24 10.42 -10.15 2.83
N MET A 25 9.45 -10.87 3.39
CA MET A 25 9.36 -11.17 4.81
C MET A 25 9.99 -12.54 5.04
N VAL A 26 11.32 -12.59 5.08
CA VAL A 26 12.12 -13.82 5.15
C VAL A 26 13.26 -13.66 6.15
N GLY A 27 14.05 -14.69 6.41
CA GLY A 27 15.25 -14.56 7.25
C GLY A 27 14.90 -14.17 8.68
N TYR A 28 15.39 -13.02 9.14
CA TYR A 28 15.13 -12.52 10.50
C TYR A 28 13.63 -12.37 10.76
N GLU A 29 12.88 -11.84 9.78
CA GLU A 29 11.44 -11.64 9.90
C GLU A 29 10.63 -12.94 10.02
N MET A 30 11.21 -14.11 9.68
CA MET A 30 10.54 -15.40 9.89
C MET A 30 10.74 -15.97 11.30
N LEU A 31 11.80 -15.57 11.99
CA LEU A 31 12.23 -16.21 13.25
C LEU A 31 12.25 -15.26 14.44
N ALA A 32 12.12 -13.95 14.21
CA ALA A 32 12.16 -12.93 15.26
C ALA A 32 11.00 -11.94 15.14
N GLU A 33 11.17 -10.83 14.41
CA GLU A 33 10.19 -9.74 14.38
C GLU A 33 10.04 -9.10 12.99
N PRO A 34 8.88 -8.47 12.71
CA PRO A 34 8.67 -7.73 11.46
C PRO A 34 9.58 -6.49 11.35
N GLN A 35 10.32 -6.38 10.25
CA GLN A 35 11.16 -5.23 9.93
C GLN A 35 10.63 -4.48 8.69
N ARG A 36 10.77 -3.15 8.68
CA ARG A 36 10.35 -2.27 7.58
C ARG A 36 11.41 -1.23 7.23
N ASP A 37 11.58 -0.97 5.94
CA ASP A 37 12.51 0.04 5.42
C ASP A 37 11.90 1.44 5.32
N ILE A 38 10.56 1.51 5.25
CA ILE A 38 9.80 2.77 5.13
C ILE A 38 8.84 2.93 6.30
N THR A 39 8.69 4.18 6.77
CA THR A 39 7.78 4.47 7.88
C THR A 39 6.33 4.61 7.39
N PRO A 40 5.33 4.34 8.23
CA PRO A 40 3.91 4.54 7.89
C PRO A 40 3.58 5.96 7.44
N GLU A 41 4.21 6.97 8.02
CA GLU A 41 3.98 8.39 7.71
C GLU A 41 4.39 8.73 6.28
N ILE A 42 5.54 8.22 5.84
CA ILE A 42 6.04 8.37 4.48
C ILE A 42 5.10 7.66 3.52
N SER A 43 4.77 6.38 3.78
CA SER A 43 3.85 5.60 2.94
C SER A 43 2.49 6.29 2.78
N ALA A 44 1.91 6.80 3.87
CA ALA A 44 0.63 7.49 3.83
C ALA A 44 0.70 8.83 3.09
N LYS A 45 1.81 9.57 3.22
CA LYS A 45 2.05 10.80 2.45
C LYS A 45 2.11 10.53 0.94
N VAL A 46 2.81 9.47 0.53
CA VAL A 46 2.88 9.06 -0.88
C VAL A 46 1.49 8.69 -1.40
N LEU A 47 0.75 7.84 -0.70
CA LEU A 47 -0.58 7.39 -1.12
C LEU A 47 -1.59 8.55 -1.24
N ARG A 48 -1.59 9.49 -0.30
CA ARG A 48 -2.46 10.69 -0.37
C ARG A 48 -2.10 11.63 -1.52
N GLY A 49 -0.86 11.58 -2.01
CA GLY A 49 -0.42 12.40 -3.15
C GLY A 49 -0.82 11.84 -4.52
N LEU A 50 -1.37 10.63 -4.58
CA LEU A 50 -1.79 10.00 -5.84
C LEU A 50 -3.25 10.34 -6.20
N PRO A 51 -3.60 10.38 -7.49
CA PRO A 51 -5.00 10.54 -7.91
C PRO A 51 -5.87 9.37 -7.45
N ASN A 52 -7.12 9.67 -7.07
CA ASN A 52 -8.13 8.64 -6.78
C ASN A 52 -8.71 7.99 -8.05
N LEU A 53 -8.46 8.57 -9.22
CA LEU A 53 -8.90 8.03 -10.51
C LEU A 53 -7.86 7.06 -11.07
N HIS A 54 -8.30 5.88 -11.51
CA HIS A 54 -7.40 4.89 -12.07
C HIS A 54 -6.73 5.42 -13.36
N TYR A 55 -5.43 5.20 -13.53
CA TYR A 55 -4.63 5.84 -14.60
C TYR A 55 -5.14 5.58 -16.03
N LYS A 56 -5.83 4.45 -16.28
CA LYS A 56 -6.43 4.17 -17.60
C LYS A 56 -7.62 5.08 -17.91
N GLU A 57 -8.36 5.50 -16.89
CA GLU A 57 -9.52 6.40 -17.04
C GLU A 57 -9.06 7.84 -17.26
N LEU A 58 -8.00 8.27 -16.56
CA LEU A 58 -7.35 9.55 -16.80
C LEU A 58 -6.84 9.68 -18.25
N LYS A 59 -6.28 8.59 -18.81
CA LYS A 59 -5.85 8.56 -20.22
C LYS A 59 -7.01 8.64 -21.20
N ARG A 60 -8.21 8.18 -20.81
CA ARG A 60 -9.41 8.26 -21.66
C ARG A 60 -9.95 9.68 -21.69
N SER A 61 -10.12 10.33 -20.53
CA SER A 61 -10.59 11.73 -20.49
C SER A 61 -9.68 12.69 -21.27
N ASN A 62 -8.37 12.44 -21.29
CA ASN A 62 -7.41 13.27 -22.02
C ASN A 62 -7.38 13.00 -23.53
N LYS A 63 -8.00 11.91 -24.01
CA LYS A 63 -8.14 11.61 -25.45
C LYS A 63 -9.44 12.16 -26.05
N ASP A 64 -10.43 12.44 -25.20
CA ASP A 64 -11.74 12.97 -25.58
C ASP A 64 -11.77 14.51 -25.57
N VAL A 65 -10.61 15.15 -25.43
CA VAL A 65 -10.35 16.61 -25.57
C VAL A 65 -9.46 16.86 -26.76
#